data_AF-A0A8H8VC29-F1
#
_entry.id   AF-A0A8H8VC29-F1
#
_cell.length_a   1.000
_cell.length_b   1.000
_cell.length_c   1.000
_cell.angle_alpha   90.00
_cell.angle_beta   90.00
_cell.angle_gamma   90.00
#
_symmetry.space_group_name_H-M   'P 1'
#
loop_
_entity.id
_entity.type
_entity.pdbx_description
1 polymer ?
#
loop_
_entity_poly.entity_id
_entity_poly.type
_entity_poly.pdbx_seq_one_letter_code
_entity_poly.pdbx_strand_id
1 'polypeptide(L)'
;MREELFVMSLKAPRPGERLALKLEAKGFHTDRVDMADCEISIVQSETSGDLRLIITSKDERTILSQDLAKDFMETVEGTPRFSAPTYAVQIVGHGTREIQTYKNGFKMVDFSDVRRDRLFGLGLAVLSGSGIRGLPNQNERPGYSRFIQ
;
A
#
# COMPACT_ATOMS: atom_id res chain seq x y z
N MET A 1 -4.60 10.71 26.85
CA MET A 1 -3.95 11.17 25.59
C MET A 1 -2.96 10.11 25.10
N ARG A 2 -3.45 9.07 24.38
CA ARG A 2 -2.60 7.97 23.86
C ARG A 2 -3.01 7.51 22.46
N GLU A 3 -4.31 7.56 22.14
CA GLU A 3 -4.83 7.16 20.83
C GLU A 3 -4.58 8.18 19.72
N GLU A 4 -4.82 9.47 19.96
CA GLU A 4 -4.65 10.49 18.92
C GLU A 4 -3.20 10.58 18.42
N LEU A 5 -2.23 10.51 19.34
CA LEU A 5 -0.81 10.44 19.00
C LEU A 5 -0.47 9.17 18.22
N PHE A 6 -1.10 8.04 18.57
CA PHE A 6 -0.94 6.79 17.83
C PHE A 6 -1.48 6.92 16.40
N VAL A 7 -2.70 7.42 16.22
CA VAL A 7 -3.30 7.65 14.90
C VAL A 7 -2.47 8.63 14.06
N MET A 8 -1.99 9.73 14.67
CA MET A 8 -1.09 10.67 14.00
C MET A 8 0.20 9.98 13.53
N SER A 9 0.76 9.06 14.31
CA SER A 9 1.96 8.31 13.95
C SER A 9 1.76 7.33 12.78
N LEU A 10 0.51 6.94 12.48
CA LEU A 10 0.21 6.04 11.37
C LEU A 10 0.18 6.78 10.03
N LYS A 11 -0.33 8.03 10.00
CA LYS A 11 -0.53 8.78 8.74
C LYS A 11 0.68 9.55 8.23
N ALA A 12 1.73 9.68 9.04
CA ALA A 12 2.92 10.47 8.72
C ALA A 12 4.20 9.64 8.81
N PRO A 13 5.30 10.07 8.16
CA PRO A 13 6.63 9.55 8.44
C PRO A 13 6.97 9.68 9.93
N ARG A 14 7.54 8.63 10.52
CA ARG A 14 8.09 8.63 11.87
C ARG A 14 9.44 9.35 11.88
N PRO A 15 9.95 9.76 13.05
CA PRO A 15 11.32 10.25 13.15
C PRO A 15 12.32 9.22 12.59
N GLY A 16 13.19 9.66 11.69
CA GLY A 16 14.16 8.79 10.99
C GLY A 16 13.58 8.02 9.80
N GLU A 17 12.35 8.31 9.37
CA GLU A 17 11.81 7.84 8.09
C GLU A 17 11.80 8.97 7.06
N ARG A 18 12.16 8.66 5.82
CA ARG A 18 12.07 9.56 4.66
C ARG A 18 10.96 9.13 3.71
N LEU A 19 10.30 10.07 3.06
CA LEU A 19 9.35 9.77 1.99
C LEU A 19 10.10 9.23 0.77
N ALA A 20 9.71 8.03 0.31
CA ALA A 20 10.38 7.30 -0.76
C ALA A 20 9.54 7.25 -2.05
N LEU A 21 8.22 7.14 -1.92
CA LEU A 21 7.25 7.19 -3.02
C LEU A 21 6.00 7.91 -2.55
N LYS A 22 5.37 8.69 -3.43
CA LYS A 22 4.06 9.29 -3.20
C LYS A 22 3.26 9.34 -4.49
N LEU A 23 2.01 8.89 -4.45
CA LEU A 23 1.07 8.97 -5.56
C LEU A 23 -0.36 9.19 -5.06
N GLU A 24 -1.22 9.62 -5.97
CA GLU A 24 -2.66 9.69 -5.76
C GLU A 24 -3.36 8.63 -6.63
N ALA A 25 -4.40 8.01 -6.09
CA ALA A 25 -5.23 7.05 -6.80
C ALA A 25 -6.72 7.35 -6.57
N LYS A 26 -7.55 7.13 -7.60
CA LYS A 26 -9.01 7.32 -7.51
C LYS A 26 -9.70 6.20 -6.73
N GLY A 27 -9.07 5.04 -6.65
CA GLY A 27 -9.51 4.01 -5.75
C GLY A 27 -8.42 2.98 -5.50
N PHE A 28 -8.47 2.46 -4.28
CA PHE A 28 -7.58 1.45 -3.74
C PHE A 28 -8.42 0.39 -3.05
N HIS A 29 -8.22 -0.86 -3.46
CA HIS A 29 -9.06 -1.99 -3.10
C HIS A 29 -8.22 -3.07 -2.44
N THR A 30 -8.76 -3.62 -1.36
CA THR A 30 -8.18 -4.79 -0.69
C THR A 30 -9.27 -5.80 -0.36
N ASP A 31 -8.91 -6.97 0.16
CA ASP A 31 -9.90 -7.95 0.63
C ASP A 31 -10.69 -7.50 1.88
N ARG A 32 -10.34 -6.35 2.49
CA ARG A 32 -10.91 -5.88 3.78
C ARG A 32 -11.37 -4.42 3.78
N VAL A 33 -10.72 -3.57 3.02
CA VAL A 33 -10.90 -2.11 3.02
C VAL A 33 -10.86 -1.60 1.58
N ASP A 34 -11.89 -0.84 1.22
CA ASP A 34 -11.95 -0.07 -0.01
C ASP A 34 -11.84 1.41 0.32
N MET A 35 -11.06 2.13 -0.49
CA MET A 35 -10.94 3.58 -0.40
C MET A 35 -11.17 4.21 -1.77
N ALA A 36 -12.07 5.19 -1.82
CA ALA A 36 -12.20 6.11 -2.94
C ALA A 36 -11.28 7.33 -2.69
N ASP A 37 -10.66 7.83 -3.75
CA ASP A 37 -9.73 8.97 -3.77
C ASP A 37 -8.75 8.97 -2.59
N CYS A 38 -7.58 8.36 -2.77
CA CYS A 38 -6.58 8.20 -1.72
C CYS A 38 -5.19 8.68 -2.13
N GLU A 39 -4.43 9.11 -1.13
CA GLU A 39 -2.99 9.28 -1.23
C GLU A 39 -2.31 8.01 -0.74
N ILE A 40 -1.31 7.55 -1.50
CA ILE A 40 -0.47 6.41 -1.16
C ILE A 40 0.96 6.88 -1.05
N SER A 41 1.57 6.58 0.08
CA SER A 41 2.95 6.92 0.38
C SER A 41 3.71 5.68 0.82
N ILE A 42 4.97 5.56 0.37
CA ILE A 42 5.94 4.65 0.95
C ILE A 42 6.99 5.48 1.63
N VAL A 43 7.25 5.16 2.89
CA VAL A 43 8.31 5.75 3.69
C VAL A 43 9.38 4.70 3.95
N GLN A 44 10.63 5.14 4.08
CA GLN A 44 11.77 4.27 4.33
C GLN A 44 12.52 4.72 5.58
N SER A 45 12.81 3.78 6.49
CA SER A 45 13.72 4.03 7.61
C SER A 45 15.12 4.35 7.09
N GLU A 46 15.68 5.48 7.51
CA GLU A 46 17.05 5.88 7.18
C GLU A 46 18.09 5.00 7.89
N THR A 47 17.70 4.36 9.01
CA THR A 47 18.61 3.51 9.80
C THR A 47 18.60 2.06 9.33
N SER A 48 17.43 1.46 9.14
CA SER A 48 17.32 0.04 8.78
C SER A 48 17.06 -0.21 7.29
N GLY A 49 16.62 0.80 6.55
CA GLY A 49 16.15 0.64 5.17
C GLY A 49 14.76 0.02 5.05
N ASP A 50 14.12 -0.35 6.16
CA ASP A 50 12.79 -0.96 6.18
C ASP A 50 11.74 0.00 5.59
N LEU A 51 10.78 -0.55 4.86
CA LEU A 51 9.73 0.21 4.18
C LEU A 51 8.41 0.12 4.93
N ARG A 52 7.61 1.16 4.84
CA ARG A 52 6.25 1.20 5.37
C ARG A 52 5.32 1.88 4.38
N LEU A 53 4.19 1.22 4.11
CA LEU A 53 3.12 1.70 3.26
C LEU A 53 2.10 2.47 4.12
N ILE A 54 1.74 3.67 3.66
CA ILE A 54 0.72 4.52 4.26
C ILE A 54 -0.29 4.85 3.17
N ILE A 55 -1.57 4.65 3.46
CA ILE A 55 -2.67 5.01 2.56
C ILE A 55 -3.68 5.82 3.34
N THR A 56 -3.99 7.00 2.84
CA THR A 56 -4.93 7.92 3.50
C THR A 56 -6.00 8.31 2.50
N SER A 57 -7.28 8.15 2.86
CA SER A 57 -8.38 8.68 2.06
C SER A 57 -8.32 10.20 2.04
N LYS A 58 -8.75 10.83 0.95
CA LYS A 58 -8.66 12.29 0.76
C LYS A 58 -9.45 13.09 1.79
N ASP A 59 -10.51 12.50 2.35
CA ASP A 59 -11.28 13.09 3.46
C ASP A 59 -10.65 12.85 4.84
N GLU A 60 -9.46 12.23 4.88
CA GLU A 60 -8.69 11.84 6.07
C GLU A 60 -9.43 10.92 7.05
N ARG A 61 -10.52 10.29 6.61
CA ARG A 61 -11.32 9.41 7.47
C ARG A 61 -10.79 7.99 7.54
N THR A 62 -10.08 7.51 6.53
CA THR A 62 -9.50 6.16 6.52
C THR A 62 -7.99 6.26 6.38
N ILE A 63 -7.26 5.59 7.28
CA ILE A 63 -5.80 5.47 7.26
C ILE A 63 -5.45 3.99 7.33
N LEU A 64 -4.62 3.53 6.40
CA LEU A 64 -3.92 2.25 6.50
C LEU A 64 -2.43 2.52 6.71
N SER A 65 -1.81 1.84 7.66
CA SER A 65 -0.36 1.85 7.86
C SER A 65 0.13 0.43 8.04
N GLN A 66 1.00 -0.01 7.13
CA GLN A 66 1.54 -1.37 7.07
C GLN A 66 3.05 -1.31 6.95
N ASP A 67 3.78 -1.91 7.88
CA ASP A 67 5.20 -2.20 7.69
C ASP A 67 5.33 -3.22 6.56
N LEU A 68 6.26 -3.06 5.63
CA LEU A 68 6.45 -3.98 4.52
C LEU A 68 7.54 -5.01 4.88
N ALA A 69 7.31 -6.27 4.54
CA ALA A 69 8.27 -7.33 4.82
C ALA A 69 9.58 -7.10 4.03
N LYS A 70 10.71 -7.64 4.51
CA LYS A 70 12.00 -7.49 3.80
C LYS A 70 11.97 -8.14 2.42
N ASP A 71 11.24 -9.24 2.28
CA ASP A 71 11.01 -9.95 1.03
C ASP A 71 9.84 -9.36 0.21
N PHE A 72 9.31 -8.19 0.59
CA PHE A 72 8.17 -7.53 -0.07
C PHE A 72 8.35 -7.42 -1.59
N MET A 73 9.60 -7.23 -2.03
CA MET A 73 10.00 -7.06 -3.42
C MET A 73 10.70 -8.29 -4.02
N GLU A 74 10.95 -9.33 -3.22
CA GLU A 74 11.76 -10.50 -3.60
C GLU A 74 10.92 -11.64 -4.20
N THR A 75 9.65 -11.39 -4.53
CA THR A 75 8.77 -12.43 -5.07
C THR A 75 9.16 -12.84 -6.49
N VAL A 76 9.20 -14.16 -6.69
CA VAL A 76 9.52 -14.83 -7.96
C VAL A 76 8.57 -14.42 -9.10
N GLU A 77 7.39 -13.88 -8.77
CA GLU A 77 6.34 -13.45 -9.71
C GLU A 77 6.27 -11.91 -9.88
N GLY A 78 7.16 -11.14 -9.24
CA GLY A 78 7.17 -9.67 -9.34
C GLY A 78 5.96 -8.97 -8.70
N THR A 79 5.11 -9.71 -7.98
CA THR A 79 3.93 -9.16 -7.30
C THR A 79 4.26 -8.87 -5.83
N PRO A 80 4.09 -7.64 -5.34
CA PRO A 80 4.45 -7.29 -3.97
C PRO A 80 3.62 -8.03 -2.90
N ARG A 81 4.24 -8.39 -1.77
CA ARG A 81 3.57 -9.13 -0.67
C ARG A 81 3.07 -8.23 0.45
N PHE A 82 1.78 -7.96 0.49
CA PHE A 82 1.17 -7.15 1.55
C PHE A 82 0.77 -7.97 2.79
N SER A 83 1.54 -9.00 3.18
CA SER A 83 1.19 -9.96 4.25
C SER A 83 1.57 -9.53 5.67
N ALA A 84 2.27 -8.40 5.80
CA ALA A 84 2.72 -7.90 7.10
C ALA A 84 1.58 -7.22 7.88
N PRO A 85 1.68 -7.11 9.22
CA PRO A 85 0.62 -6.51 10.03
C PRO A 85 0.24 -5.10 9.59
N THR A 86 -1.07 -4.87 9.41
CA THR A 86 -1.61 -3.55 9.03
C THR A 86 -2.49 -3.00 10.13
N TYR A 87 -2.31 -1.73 10.45
CA TYR A 87 -3.28 -0.94 11.21
C TYR A 87 -4.21 -0.21 10.26
N ALA A 88 -5.52 -0.34 10.49
CA ALA A 88 -6.55 0.42 9.81
C ALA A 88 -7.29 1.30 10.82
N VAL A 89 -7.34 2.60 10.55
CA VAL A 89 -8.09 3.57 11.34
C VAL A 89 -9.20 4.11 10.47
N GLN A 90 -10.43 4.04 10.96
CA GLN A 90 -11.61 4.60 10.29
C GLN A 90 -12.33 5.56 11.23
N ILE A 91 -12.55 6.78 10.77
CA ILE A 91 -13.40 7.76 11.43
C ILE A 91 -14.82 7.52 10.96
N VAL A 92 -15.63 6.94 11.85
CA VAL A 92 -17.04 6.65 11.63
C VAL A 92 -17.92 7.76 12.24
N GLY A 93 -19.23 7.58 12.23
CA GLY A 93 -20.21 8.57 12.70
C GLY A 93 -19.82 9.29 14.01
N HIS A 94 -20.19 10.57 14.08
CA HIS A 94 -19.88 11.47 15.21
C HIS A 94 -18.39 11.64 15.55
N GLY A 95 -17.47 11.24 14.65
CA GLY A 95 -16.03 11.39 14.86
C GLY A 95 -15.40 10.26 15.70
N THR A 96 -16.14 9.17 15.91
CA THR A 96 -15.63 7.97 16.60
C THR A 96 -14.56 7.32 15.74
N ARG A 97 -13.47 6.86 16.37
CA ARG A 97 -12.38 6.17 15.68
C ARG A 97 -12.45 4.68 15.94
N GLU A 98 -12.50 3.91 14.87
CA GLU A 98 -12.33 2.46 14.93
C GLU A 98 -10.92 2.10 14.49
N ILE A 99 -10.19 1.40 15.35
CA ILE A 99 -8.83 0.94 15.06
C ILE A 99 -8.87 -0.58 14.95
N GLN A 100 -8.54 -1.09 13.78
CA GLN A 100 -8.47 -2.52 13.49
C GLN A 100 -7.02 -2.93 13.17
N THR A 101 -6.65 -4.15 13.56
CA THR A 101 -5.34 -4.73 13.26
C THR A 101 -5.52 -6.00 12.43
N TYR A 102 -5.00 -5.98 11.22
CA TYR A 102 -4.94 -7.13 10.34
C TYR A 102 -3.58 -7.80 10.48
N LYS A 103 -3.49 -8.84 11.32
CA LYS A 103 -2.22 -9.51 11.65
C LYS A 103 -1.46 -10.07 10.45
N ASN A 104 -2.18 -10.44 9.40
CA ASN A 104 -1.63 -11.04 8.18
C ASN A 104 -1.74 -10.09 6.97
N GLY A 105 -1.90 -8.79 7.23
CA GLY A 105 -2.04 -7.78 6.19
C GLY A 105 -3.22 -8.03 5.25
N PHE A 106 -2.99 -7.77 3.97
CA PHE A 106 -3.97 -7.92 2.88
C PHE A 106 -3.53 -9.03 1.92
N LYS A 107 -4.52 -9.80 1.46
CA LYS A 107 -4.29 -10.87 0.48
C LYS A 107 -4.33 -10.35 -0.95
N MET A 108 -5.02 -9.24 -1.16
CA MET A 108 -5.22 -8.59 -2.44
C MET A 108 -5.03 -7.09 -2.25
N VAL A 109 -4.35 -6.47 -3.22
CA VAL A 109 -4.27 -5.03 -3.39
C VAL A 109 -4.48 -4.74 -4.87
N ASP A 110 -5.40 -3.83 -5.17
CA ASP A 110 -5.69 -3.41 -6.55
C ASP A 110 -6.03 -1.91 -6.60
N PHE A 111 -5.83 -1.32 -7.77
CA PHE A 111 -6.13 0.07 -8.05
C PHE A 111 -7.24 0.17 -9.09
N SER A 112 -8.15 1.12 -8.92
CA SER A 112 -9.18 1.36 -9.96
C SER A 112 -8.61 1.92 -11.28
N ASP A 113 -7.35 2.40 -11.28
CA ASP A 113 -6.64 2.90 -12.49
C ASP A 113 -5.36 2.08 -12.72
N VAL A 114 -5.34 1.30 -13.80
CA VAL A 114 -4.20 0.47 -14.23
C VAL A 114 -2.90 1.28 -14.38
N ARG A 115 -2.98 2.57 -14.71
CA ARG A 115 -1.79 3.42 -14.80
C ARG A 115 -1.21 3.71 -13.43
N ARG A 116 -2.05 3.83 -12.40
CA ARG A 116 -1.61 4.03 -11.01
C ARG A 116 -0.98 2.76 -10.45
N ASP A 117 -1.58 1.61 -10.73
CA ASP A 117 -0.98 0.31 -10.40
C ASP A 117 0.44 0.18 -11.02
N ARG A 118 0.57 0.47 -12.32
CA ARG A 118 1.87 0.42 -13.00
C ARG A 118 2.89 1.41 -12.42
N LEU A 119 2.47 2.66 -12.13
CA LEU A 119 3.35 3.66 -11.51
C LEU A 119 3.80 3.24 -10.12
N PHE A 120 2.90 2.63 -9.35
CA PHE A 120 3.21 2.08 -8.04
C PHE A 120 4.25 0.96 -8.16
N GLY A 121 4.03 -0.02 -9.05
CA GLY A 121 4.99 -1.09 -9.33
C GLY A 121 6.36 -0.58 -9.80
N LEU A 122 6.40 0.45 -10.66
CA LEU A 122 7.65 1.08 -11.09
C LEU A 122 8.38 1.78 -9.93
N GLY A 123 7.66 2.54 -9.11
CA GLY A 123 8.21 3.17 -7.92
C GLY A 123 8.83 2.15 -6.98
N LEU A 124 8.13 1.04 -6.77
CA LEU A 124 8.62 -0.08 -5.99
C LEU A 124 9.91 -0.71 -6.56
N ALA A 125 9.98 -0.96 -7.87
CA ALA A 125 11.17 -1.52 -8.52
C ALA A 125 12.41 -0.61 -8.39
N VAL A 126 12.22 0.71 -8.39
CA VAL A 126 13.31 1.67 -8.11
C VAL A 126 13.79 1.55 -6.67
N LEU A 127 12.86 1.39 -5.71
CA LEU A 127 13.20 1.26 -4.29
C LEU A 127 13.92 -0.06 -3.96
N SER A 128 13.65 -1.15 -4.68
CA SER A 128 14.33 -2.43 -4.48
C SER A 128 15.72 -2.50 -5.15
N GLY A 129 16.18 -1.42 -5.78
CA GLY A 129 17.43 -1.44 -6.56
C GLY A 129 17.35 -2.29 -7.82
N SER A 130 16.17 -2.82 -8.16
CA SER A 130 15.89 -3.58 -9.38
C SER A 130 15.58 -2.64 -10.55
N GLY A 131 16.49 -1.69 -10.79
CA GLY A 131 16.39 -0.79 -11.93
C GLY A 131 16.33 -1.59 -13.23
N ILE A 132 15.16 -1.54 -13.89
CA ILE A 132 14.89 -2.00 -15.27
C ILE A 132 15.54 -3.35 -15.61
N ARG A 133 14.96 -4.45 -15.13
CA ARG A 133 15.08 -5.75 -15.81
C ARG A 133 13.71 -6.23 -16.25
N GLY A 134 13.46 -6.11 -17.55
CA GLY A 134 12.35 -6.76 -18.26
C GLY A 134 11.03 -6.01 -18.19
N LEU A 135 10.81 -5.08 -19.13
CA LEU A 135 9.44 -4.79 -19.55
C LEU A 135 8.82 -6.11 -20.07
N PRO A 136 7.64 -6.55 -19.59
CA PRO A 136 6.89 -7.56 -20.31
C PRO A 136 6.52 -6.97 -21.67
N ASN A 137 6.82 -7.74 -22.70
CA ASN A 137 6.57 -7.43 -24.10
C ASN A 137 5.08 -7.09 -24.30
N GLN A 138 4.76 -5.99 -24.99
CA GLN A 138 3.39 -5.46 -25.13
C GLN A 138 2.44 -6.32 -26.00
N ASN A 139 2.69 -7.61 -26.15
CA ASN A 139 1.92 -8.49 -27.04
C ASN A 139 1.11 -9.60 -26.35
N GLU A 140 1.09 -9.68 -25.03
CA GLU A 140 0.24 -10.66 -24.34
C GLU A 140 -1.02 -10.00 -23.81
N ARG A 141 -2.07 -10.03 -24.66
CA ARG A 141 -3.45 -9.85 -24.21
C ARG A 141 -3.74 -10.92 -23.15
N PRO A 142 -4.27 -10.59 -21.96
CA PRO A 142 -4.81 -11.63 -21.09
C PRO A 142 -6.03 -12.24 -21.78
N GLY A 143 -5.85 -13.46 -22.28
CA GLY A 143 -6.93 -14.29 -22.77
C GLY A 143 -7.91 -14.55 -21.64
N TYR A 144 -9.19 -14.34 -21.94
CA TYR A 144 -10.30 -14.85 -21.15
C TYR A 144 -10.09 -16.35 -20.89
N SER A 145 -9.82 -16.72 -19.63
CA SER A 145 -10.05 -18.09 -19.18
C SER A 145 -11.42 -18.14 -18.54
N ARG A 146 -12.42 -18.48 -19.36
CA ARG A 146 -13.72 -18.95 -18.88
C ARG A 146 -13.47 -20.27 -18.13
N PHE A 147 -13.68 -20.27 -16.82
CA PHE A 147 -13.98 -21.52 -16.13
C PHE A 147 -15.39 -21.95 -16.54
N ILE A 148 -15.45 -23.02 -17.34
CA ILE A 148 -16.63 -23.82 -17.60
C ILE A 148 -16.83 -24.72 -16.38
N GLN A 149 -18.04 -24.70 -15.80
CA GLN A 149 -18.63 -25.85 -15.12
C GLN A 149 -19.45 -26.63 -16.14
#